data_AF-A0A062X7F7-F1
#
_entry.id   AF-A0A062X7F7-F1
#
_cell.length_a   1.000
_cell.length_b   1.000
_cell.length_c   1.000
_cell.angle_alpha   90.00
_cell.angle_beta   90.00
_cell.angle_gamma   90.00
#
_symmetry.space_group_name_H-M   'P 1'
#
loop_
_entity.id
_entity.type
_entity.pdbx_description
1 polymer ?
#
loop_
_entity_poly.entity_id
_entity_poly.type
_entity_poly.pdbx_seq_one_letter_code
_entity_poly.pdbx_strand_id
1 'polypeptide(L)'
;MRSAAETGISLIAASPREVVIGRATEYVSAQTWQRLTRSWSGRRCSALAKLARTILDAQDRLREGLAEVTDRTLELLNRSSIERQFAAELVRRLPLPTVGENLIATARGLQVTGIVVCVAESRPLTECACFTDVVRVEGQDKVKSLITAGMADWAGLATIDTR
;
A
#
# COMPACT_ATOMS: atom_id res chain seq x y z
N MET A 1 28.90 -32.21 11.83
CA MET A 1 28.87 -30.86 11.23
C MET A 1 27.49 -30.65 10.67
N ARG A 2 26.73 -29.73 11.29
CA ARG A 2 25.28 -29.53 11.14
C ARG A 2 24.99 -28.37 10.18
N SER A 3 23.91 -28.54 9.40
CA SER A 3 23.07 -27.54 8.70
C SER A 3 23.72 -26.48 7.82
N ALA A 4 23.63 -26.69 6.51
CA ALA A 4 23.69 -25.65 5.48
C ALA A 4 22.60 -25.82 4.40
N ALA A 5 21.47 -26.46 4.70
CA ALA A 5 20.42 -26.73 3.69
C ALA A 5 18.97 -26.57 4.20
N GLU A 6 18.74 -25.77 5.24
CA GLU A 6 17.39 -25.41 5.70
C GLU A 6 16.97 -24.03 5.15
N THR A 7 17.12 -23.83 3.84
CA THR A 7 16.57 -22.66 3.14
C THR A 7 15.72 -23.09 1.95
N GLY A 8 14.90 -24.11 2.16
CA GLY A 8 13.75 -24.42 1.30
C GLY A 8 12.53 -23.69 1.83
N ILE A 9 12.38 -22.41 1.46
CA ILE A 9 11.25 -21.58 1.86
C ILE A 9 9.97 -22.23 1.33
N SER A 10 9.05 -22.51 2.26
CA SER A 10 7.72 -23.08 2.05
C SER A 10 6.77 -22.09 1.32
N LEU A 11 7.14 -21.68 0.10
CA LEU A 11 6.37 -20.77 -0.76
C LEU A 11 5.11 -21.41 -1.39
N ILE A 12 4.81 -22.66 -1.05
CA ILE A 12 3.71 -23.43 -1.66
C ILE A 12 2.42 -23.38 -0.81
N ALA A 13 2.46 -22.89 0.45
CA ALA A 13 1.32 -22.93 1.36
C ALA A 13 0.70 -21.56 1.71
N ALA A 14 1.40 -20.45 1.48
CA ALA A 14 0.90 -19.13 1.88
C ALA A 14 -0.02 -18.54 0.79
N SER A 15 -1.21 -18.12 1.20
CA SER A 15 -2.12 -17.38 0.32
C SER A 15 -1.48 -16.03 -0.08
N PRO A 16 -1.78 -15.48 -1.28
CA PRO A 16 -1.32 -14.15 -1.69
C PRO A 16 -1.54 -13.07 -0.63
N ARG A 17 -2.64 -13.18 0.12
CA ARG A 17 -2.94 -12.35 1.30
C ARG A 17 -1.82 -12.42 2.35
N GLU A 18 -1.45 -13.61 2.79
CA GLU A 18 -0.47 -13.79 3.87
C GLU A 18 0.91 -13.26 3.47
N VAL A 19 1.29 -13.48 2.21
CA VAL A 19 2.55 -12.96 1.66
C VAL A 19 2.56 -11.43 1.67
N VAL A 20 1.49 -10.80 1.17
CA VAL A 20 1.37 -9.33 1.17
C VAL A 20 1.41 -8.76 2.59
N ILE A 21 0.70 -9.39 3.53
CA ILE A 21 0.70 -8.97 4.94
C ILE A 21 2.10 -9.09 5.54
N GLY A 22 2.80 -10.21 5.30
CA GLY A 22 4.17 -10.41 5.74
C GLY A 22 5.10 -9.29 5.24
N ARG A 23 5.03 -8.95 3.95
CA ARG A 23 5.80 -7.83 3.38
C ARG A 23 5.43 -6.48 3.99
N ALA A 24 4.14 -6.22 4.21
CA ALA A 24 3.68 -4.96 4.81
C ALA A 24 4.35 -4.71 6.16
N THR A 25 4.43 -5.75 6.99
CA THR A 25 4.95 -5.67 8.36
C THR A 25 6.46 -5.47 8.46
N GLU A 26 7.18 -5.52 7.33
CA GLU A 26 8.59 -5.11 7.27
C GLU A 26 8.75 -3.59 7.22
N TYR A 27 7.75 -2.88 6.68
CA TYR A 27 7.75 -1.42 6.53
C TYR A 27 6.84 -0.69 7.49
N VAL A 28 5.92 -1.38 8.17
CA VAL A 28 5.09 -0.79 9.23
C VAL A 28 5.19 -1.58 10.52
N SER A 29 5.03 -0.90 11.64
CA SER A 29 5.10 -1.53 12.95
C SER A 29 3.89 -2.47 13.13
N ALA A 30 4.09 -3.57 13.83
CA ALA A 30 3.01 -4.50 14.17
C ALA A 30 1.84 -3.79 14.87
N GLN A 31 2.14 -2.78 15.70
CA GLN A 31 1.12 -1.96 16.38
C GLN A 31 0.29 -1.15 15.39
N THR A 32 0.92 -0.45 14.45
CA THR A 32 0.22 0.35 13.43
C THR A 32 -0.59 -0.54 12.50
N TRP A 33 -0.04 -1.67 12.07
CA TRP A 33 -0.77 -2.69 11.33
C TRP A 33 -2.00 -3.20 12.08
N GLN A 34 -1.83 -3.60 13.35
CA GLN A 34 -2.92 -4.11 14.18
C GLN A 34 -4.01 -3.05 14.39
N ARG A 35 -3.64 -1.80 14.69
CA ARG A 35 -4.60 -0.72 14.90
C ARG A 35 -5.39 -0.40 13.63
N LEU A 36 -4.73 -0.44 12.47
CA LEU A 36 -5.36 -0.23 11.17
C LEU A 36 -6.36 -1.35 10.86
N THR A 37 -5.99 -2.61 11.09
CA THR A 37 -6.79 -3.77 10.67
C THR A 37 -7.84 -4.20 11.69
N ARG A 38 -7.59 -4.06 13.01
CA ARG A 38 -8.50 -4.52 14.08
C ARG A 38 -9.92 -3.93 14.03
N SER A 39 -10.07 -2.71 13.52
CA SER A 39 -11.39 -2.06 13.37
C SER A 39 -11.75 -1.83 11.91
N TRP A 40 -11.33 -2.75 11.04
CA TRP A 40 -11.56 -2.65 9.60
C TRP A 40 -13.05 -2.44 9.29
N SER A 41 -13.32 -1.52 8.38
CA SER A 41 -14.68 -1.18 7.95
C SER A 41 -14.64 -0.59 6.55
N GLY A 42 -15.79 -0.56 5.87
CA GLY A 42 -15.90 0.13 4.58
C GLY A 42 -15.46 1.60 4.65
N ARG A 43 -15.72 2.28 5.78
CA ARG A 43 -15.26 3.67 6.01
C ARG A 43 -13.73 3.77 6.04
N ARG A 44 -13.05 2.83 6.70
CA ARG A 44 -11.59 2.77 6.74
C ARG A 44 -10.98 2.46 5.38
N CYS A 45 -11.53 1.48 4.68
CA CYS A 45 -11.12 1.18 3.31
C CYS A 45 -11.27 2.41 2.40
N SER A 46 -12.38 3.16 2.53
CA SER A 46 -12.59 4.41 1.80
C SER A 46 -11.58 5.50 2.19
N ALA A 47 -11.22 5.61 3.46
CA ALA A 47 -10.20 6.55 3.91
C ALA A 47 -8.82 6.24 3.32
N LEU A 48 -8.42 4.96 3.26
CA LEU A 48 -7.19 4.55 2.58
C LEU A 48 -7.23 4.84 1.08
N ALA A 49 -8.33 4.49 0.39
CA ALA A 49 -8.47 4.74 -1.04
C ALA A 49 -8.35 6.23 -1.38
N LYS A 50 -9.02 7.09 -0.60
CA LYS A 50 -8.94 8.55 -0.76
C LYS A 50 -7.54 9.09 -0.50
N LEU A 51 -6.87 8.58 0.55
CA LEU A 51 -5.51 9.00 0.87
C LEU A 51 -4.53 8.56 -0.23
N ALA A 52 -4.64 7.33 -0.71
CA ALA A 52 -3.86 6.83 -1.84
C ALA A 52 -4.04 7.72 -3.07
N ARG A 53 -5.29 7.99 -3.46
CA ARG A 53 -5.61 8.86 -4.59
C ARG A 53 -5.01 10.25 -4.43
N THR A 54 -5.13 10.85 -3.25
CA THR A 54 -4.55 12.18 -2.97
C THR A 54 -3.03 12.18 -3.14
N ILE A 55 -2.35 11.10 -2.73
CA ILE A 55 -0.89 10.97 -2.87
C ILE A 55 -0.50 10.78 -4.34
N LEU A 56 -1.25 9.97 -5.11
CA LEU A 56 -1.00 9.78 -6.55
C LEU A 56 -1.22 11.08 -7.33
N ASP A 57 -2.36 11.74 -7.13
CA ASP A 57 -2.65 13.03 -7.77
C ASP A 57 -1.58 14.09 -7.43
N ALA A 58 -1.03 14.03 -6.21
CA ALA A 58 0.06 14.90 -5.80
C ALA A 58 1.36 14.60 -6.56
N GLN A 59 1.70 13.32 -6.73
CA GLN A 59 2.88 12.92 -7.48
C GLN A 59 2.77 13.22 -8.98
N ASP A 60 1.58 13.09 -9.59
CA ASP A 60 1.38 13.47 -10.99
C ASP A 60 1.62 14.97 -11.19
N ARG A 61 1.12 15.81 -10.29
CA ARG A 61 1.40 17.27 -10.31
C ARG A 61 2.88 17.60 -10.14
N LEU A 62 3.60 16.86 -9.29
CA LEU A 62 5.05 17.03 -9.14
C LEU A 62 5.80 16.69 -10.42
N ARG A 63 5.39 15.62 -11.12
CA ARG A 63 5.96 15.24 -12.43
C ARG A 63 5.66 16.27 -13.51
N GLU A 64 4.48 16.87 -13.49
CA GLU A 64 4.07 17.95 -14.41
C GLU A 64 4.75 19.30 -14.11
N GLY A 65 5.58 19.39 -13.06
CA GLY A 65 6.29 20.61 -12.70
C GLY A 65 5.43 21.65 -11.97
N LEU A 66 4.28 21.24 -11.42
CA LEU A 66 3.41 22.11 -10.64
C LEU A 66 3.94 22.21 -9.19
N ALA A 67 4.61 23.32 -8.87
CA ALA A 67 5.39 23.51 -7.64
C ALA A 67 4.59 23.59 -6.31
N GLU A 68 3.25 23.61 -6.34
CA GLU A 68 2.42 23.86 -5.14
C GLU A 68 2.24 22.67 -4.19
N VAL A 69 2.86 21.50 -4.45
CA VAL A 69 2.30 20.23 -3.97
C VAL A 69 3.15 19.51 -2.90
N THR A 70 4.43 19.85 -2.73
CA THR A 70 5.33 19.13 -1.81
C THR A 70 4.97 19.33 -0.33
N ASP A 71 4.68 20.56 0.10
CA ASP A 71 4.44 20.85 1.53
C ASP A 71 3.08 20.33 2.00
N ARG A 72 2.04 20.50 1.19
CA ARG A 72 0.67 20.14 1.56
C ARG A 72 0.48 18.63 1.75
N THR A 73 1.22 17.81 1.00
CA THR A 73 1.08 16.34 1.03
C THR A 73 1.73 15.75 2.28
N LEU A 74 2.90 16.23 2.67
CA LEU A 74 3.56 15.82 3.91
C LEU A 74 2.80 16.33 5.15
N GLU A 75 2.24 17.55 5.10
CA GLU A 75 1.33 18.07 6.13
C GLU A 75 0.05 17.24 6.26
N LEU A 76 -0.48 16.72 5.15
CA LEU A 76 -1.59 15.78 5.19
C LEU A 76 -1.16 14.50 5.94
N LEU A 77 0.02 13.94 5.70
CA LEU A 77 0.47 12.75 6.43
C LEU A 77 0.66 12.97 7.95
N ASN A 78 0.87 14.22 8.39
CA ASN A 78 1.04 14.56 9.81
C ASN A 78 -0.27 14.57 10.66
N ARG A 79 -1.45 14.30 10.08
CA ARG A 79 -2.71 14.24 10.87
C ARG A 79 -2.87 12.91 11.63
N SER A 80 -3.63 12.94 12.73
CA SER A 80 -3.71 11.88 13.74
C SER A 80 -4.46 10.58 13.37
N SER A 81 -5.00 10.43 12.16
CA SER A 81 -5.73 9.21 11.78
C SER A 81 -4.79 8.01 11.56
N ILE A 82 -5.25 6.80 11.86
CA ILE A 82 -4.42 5.58 11.76
C ILE A 82 -3.96 5.29 10.32
N GLU A 83 -4.78 5.63 9.32
CA GLU A 83 -4.48 5.51 7.89
C GLU A 83 -3.28 6.37 7.49
N ARG A 84 -3.16 7.56 8.08
CA ARG A 84 -2.06 8.51 7.85
C ARG A 84 -0.81 8.13 8.63
N GLN A 85 -0.95 7.62 9.85
CA GLN A 85 0.16 7.01 10.60
C GLN A 85 0.77 5.84 9.82
N PHE A 86 -0.08 4.96 9.28
CA PHE A 86 0.36 3.87 8.42
C PHE A 86 1.10 4.38 7.17
N ALA A 87 0.53 5.36 6.45
CA ALA A 87 1.19 5.97 5.30
C ALA A 87 2.53 6.66 5.67
N ALA A 88 2.58 7.36 6.81
CA ALA A 88 3.80 8.01 7.29
C ALA A 88 4.90 7.02 7.68
N GLU A 89 4.54 5.86 8.26
CA GLU A 89 5.49 4.79 8.53
C GLU A 89 6.05 4.19 7.24
N LEU A 90 5.20 3.96 6.22
CA LEU A 90 5.67 3.53 4.90
C LEU A 90 6.66 4.53 4.31
N VAL A 91 6.30 5.82 4.25
CA VAL A 91 7.19 6.85 3.69
C VAL A 91 8.55 6.87 4.40
N ARG A 92 8.57 6.70 5.73
CA ARG A 92 9.81 6.76 6.51
C ARG A 92 10.69 5.53 6.38
N ARG A 93 10.12 4.35 6.10
CA ARG A 93 10.85 3.08 6.13
C ARG A 93 11.08 2.48 4.75
N LEU A 94 10.38 2.94 3.72
CA LEU A 94 10.66 2.52 2.35
C LEU A 94 12.04 3.05 1.92
N PRO A 95 12.96 2.17 1.48
CA PRO A 95 14.32 2.54 1.11
C PRO A 95 14.37 3.06 -0.34
N LEU A 96 13.64 4.14 -0.63
CA LEU A 96 13.49 4.67 -1.99
C LEU A 96 14.29 5.97 -2.18
N PRO A 97 14.98 6.14 -3.31
CA PRO A 97 15.94 7.22 -3.48
C PRO A 97 15.28 8.58 -3.74
N THR A 98 14.08 8.59 -4.33
CA THR A 98 13.36 9.84 -4.61
C THR A 98 12.07 9.97 -3.80
N VAL A 99 11.69 11.22 -3.50
CA VAL A 99 10.40 11.53 -2.87
C VAL A 99 9.24 11.04 -3.74
N GLY A 100 9.34 11.19 -5.06
CA GLY A 100 8.30 10.75 -6.01
C GLY A 100 8.06 9.24 -5.94
N GLU A 101 9.11 8.42 -6.01
CA GLU A 101 9.00 6.96 -5.89
C GLU A 101 8.40 6.55 -4.55
N ASN A 102 8.81 7.23 -3.48
CA ASN A 102 8.33 6.93 -2.13
C ASN A 102 6.83 7.24 -1.97
N LEU A 103 6.35 8.35 -2.55
CA LEU A 103 4.93 8.67 -2.61
C LEU A 103 4.14 7.63 -3.41
N ILE A 104 4.65 7.19 -4.56
CA ILE A 104 4.01 6.13 -5.37
C ILE A 104 3.91 4.84 -4.57
N ALA A 105 5.03 4.33 -4.06
CA ALA A 105 5.06 3.08 -3.30
C ALA A 105 4.15 3.15 -2.07
N THR A 106 4.12 4.28 -1.38
CA THR A 106 3.20 4.50 -0.26
C THR A 106 1.75 4.40 -0.71
N ALA A 107 1.34 5.14 -1.73
CA ALA A 107 -0.03 5.12 -2.22
C ALA A 107 -0.48 3.74 -2.70
N ARG A 108 0.39 3.05 -3.44
CA ARG A 108 0.15 1.67 -3.88
C ARG A 108 0.09 0.70 -2.71
N GLY A 109 0.92 0.89 -1.69
CA GLY A 109 0.88 0.14 -0.43
C GLY A 109 -0.46 0.30 0.29
N LEU A 110 -1.03 1.52 0.32
CA LEU A 110 -2.37 1.76 0.86
C LEU A 110 -3.45 1.00 0.09
N GLN A 111 -3.41 1.03 -1.25
CA GLN A 111 -4.37 0.32 -2.10
C GLN A 111 -4.29 -1.20 -1.88
N VAL A 112 -3.07 -1.76 -1.94
CA VAL A 112 -2.79 -3.19 -1.71
C VAL A 112 -3.27 -3.62 -0.33
N THR A 113 -2.99 -2.83 0.70
CA THR A 113 -3.48 -3.08 2.07
C THR A 113 -4.99 -3.19 2.10
N GLY A 114 -5.70 -2.21 1.53
CA GLY A 114 -7.15 -2.21 1.58
C GLY A 114 -7.80 -3.35 0.79
N ILE A 115 -7.22 -3.74 -0.33
CA ILE A 115 -7.68 -4.89 -1.11
C ILE A 115 -7.48 -6.17 -0.31
N VAL A 116 -6.27 -6.40 0.21
CA VAL A 116 -5.94 -7.64 0.92
C VAL A 116 -6.72 -7.78 2.23
N VAL A 117 -6.94 -6.69 2.97
CA VAL A 117 -7.76 -6.75 4.20
C VAL A 117 -9.24 -6.96 3.88
N CYS A 118 -9.78 -6.36 2.80
CA CYS A 118 -11.16 -6.69 2.39
C CYS A 118 -11.32 -8.17 2.00
N VAL A 119 -10.35 -8.75 1.28
CA VAL A 119 -10.34 -10.18 0.95
C VAL A 119 -10.21 -11.04 2.22
N ALA A 120 -9.35 -10.64 3.16
CA ALA A 120 -9.17 -11.29 4.46
C ALA A 120 -10.47 -11.43 5.25
N GLU A 121 -11.26 -10.35 5.25
CA GLU A 121 -12.53 -10.22 5.96
C GLU A 121 -13.71 -10.77 5.13
N SER A 122 -13.44 -11.49 4.03
CA SER A 122 -14.45 -12.03 3.10
C SER A 122 -15.46 -10.98 2.61
N ARG A 123 -15.05 -9.71 2.51
CA ARG A 123 -15.92 -8.64 2.00
C ARG A 123 -15.96 -8.68 0.47
N PRO A 124 -17.12 -8.46 -0.15
CA PRO A 124 -17.21 -8.36 -1.61
C PRO A 124 -16.26 -7.29 -2.15
N LEU A 125 -15.51 -7.61 -3.21
CA LEU A 125 -14.59 -6.66 -3.84
C LEU A 125 -15.32 -5.43 -4.40
N THR A 126 -16.59 -5.58 -4.78
CA THR A 126 -17.47 -4.48 -5.19
C THR A 126 -17.75 -3.47 -4.07
N GLU A 127 -17.56 -3.85 -2.80
CA GLU A 127 -17.64 -2.96 -1.64
C GLU A 127 -16.25 -2.48 -1.14
N CYS A 128 -15.16 -2.98 -1.73
CA CYS A 128 -13.82 -2.57 -1.38
C CYS A 128 -13.46 -1.28 -2.11
N ALA A 129 -13.51 -0.15 -1.41
CA ALA A 129 -13.20 1.17 -1.98
C ALA A 129 -11.79 1.25 -2.61
N CYS A 130 -10.80 0.53 -2.08
CA CYS A 130 -9.46 0.48 -2.68
C CYS A 130 -9.46 -0.28 -4.02
N PHE A 131 -10.18 -1.40 -4.09
CA PHE A 131 -10.33 -2.15 -5.34
C PHE A 131 -11.11 -1.35 -6.38
N THR A 132 -12.27 -0.81 -6.00
CA THR A 132 -13.14 -0.08 -6.93
C THR A 132 -12.48 1.20 -7.44
N ASP A 133 -11.69 1.90 -6.61
CA ASP A 133 -10.93 3.06 -7.06
C ASP A 133 -9.88 2.70 -8.12
N VAL A 134 -9.08 1.64 -7.88
CA VAL A 134 -8.08 1.17 -8.86
C VAL A 134 -8.76 0.73 -10.15
N VAL A 135 -9.80 -0.12 -10.06
CA VAL A 135 -10.48 -0.64 -11.26
C VAL A 135 -11.12 0.47 -12.07
N ARG A 136 -11.75 1.45 -11.41
CA ARG A 136 -12.43 2.55 -12.08
C ARG A 136 -11.46 3.47 -12.84
N VAL A 137 -10.26 3.68 -12.31
CA VAL A 137 -9.29 4.61 -12.91
C VAL A 137 -8.32 3.90 -13.85
N GLU A 138 -7.85 2.71 -13.47
CA GLU A 138 -6.67 2.06 -14.06
C GLU A 138 -6.98 0.66 -14.62
N GLY A 139 -8.20 0.15 -14.39
CA GLY A 139 -8.65 -1.16 -14.84
C GLY A 139 -8.27 -2.33 -13.93
N GLN A 140 -8.82 -3.51 -14.24
CA GLN A 140 -8.63 -4.73 -13.44
C GLN A 140 -7.21 -5.28 -13.51
N ASP A 141 -6.54 -5.16 -14.65
CA ASP A 141 -5.16 -5.65 -14.83
C ASP A 141 -4.16 -4.94 -13.90
N LYS A 142 -4.45 -3.67 -13.56
CA LYS A 142 -3.66 -2.93 -12.58
C LYS A 142 -3.72 -3.57 -11.20
N VAL A 143 -4.89 -4.01 -10.75
CA VAL A 143 -5.03 -4.69 -9.44
C VAL A 143 -4.14 -5.93 -9.37
N LYS A 144 -4.13 -6.75 -10.44
CA LYS A 144 -3.28 -7.94 -10.51
C LYS A 144 -1.80 -7.58 -10.39
N SER A 145 -1.38 -6.54 -11.10
CA SER A 145 0.00 -6.04 -11.05
C SER A 145 0.38 -5.57 -9.65
N LEU A 146 -0.50 -4.82 -8.98
CA LEU A 146 -0.28 -4.32 -7.61
C LEU A 146 -0.15 -5.45 -6.59
N ILE A 147 -1.03 -6.46 -6.65
CA ILE A 147 -0.94 -7.60 -5.73
C ILE A 147 0.34 -8.40 -5.99
N THR A 148 0.68 -8.64 -7.25
CA THR A 148 1.90 -9.39 -7.61
C THR A 148 3.15 -8.66 -7.13
N ALA A 149 3.26 -7.35 -7.35
CA ALA A 149 4.38 -6.54 -6.88
C ALA A 149 4.41 -6.47 -5.34
N GLY A 150 3.25 -6.30 -4.69
CA GLY A 150 3.14 -6.27 -3.24
C GLY A 150 3.47 -7.59 -2.54
N MET A 151 3.39 -8.72 -3.25
CA MET A 151 3.89 -10.01 -2.77
C MET A 151 5.42 -10.09 -2.81
N ALA A 152 6.06 -9.44 -3.78
CA ALA A 152 7.51 -9.44 -3.93
C ALA A 152 8.17 -8.46 -2.95
N ASP A 153 7.90 -7.16 -3.10
CA ASP A 153 8.44 -6.10 -2.28
C ASP A 153 7.61 -4.83 -2.43
N TRP A 154 7.29 -4.17 -1.30
CA TRP A 154 6.54 -2.92 -1.29
C TRP A 154 7.36 -1.73 -1.80
N ALA A 155 8.69 -1.76 -1.71
CA ALA A 155 9.54 -0.80 -2.43
C ALA A 155 9.35 -0.92 -3.95
N GLY A 156 9.14 -2.15 -4.45
CA GLY A 156 8.87 -2.42 -5.87
C GLY A 156 7.57 -1.79 -6.38
N LEU A 157 6.64 -1.43 -5.49
CA LEU A 157 5.40 -0.74 -5.86
C LEU A 157 5.64 0.66 -6.47
N ALA A 158 6.80 1.27 -6.23
CA ALA A 158 7.19 2.54 -6.85
C ALA A 158 7.26 2.46 -8.38
N THR A 159 7.54 1.26 -8.92
CA THR A 159 7.69 1.02 -10.36
C THR A 159 6.35 0.81 -11.06
N ILE A 160 5.26 0.69 -10.29
CA ILE A 160 3.92 0.50 -10.83
C ILE A 160 3.36 1.84 -11.25
N ASP A 161 3.40 2.09 -12.56
CA ASP A 161 3.00 3.35 -13.19
C ASP A 161 1.61 3.84 -12.74
N THR A 162 1.47 5.16 -12.62
CA THR A 162 0.21 5.88 -12.38
C THR A 162 -0.41 6.18 -13.73
N ARG A 163 -1.32 5.30 -14.18
CA ARG A 163 -2.14 5.53 -15.38
C ARG A 163 -3.58 5.24 -15.03
#